data_AF-A0A366R6W4-F1
#
_entry.id   AF-A0A366R6W4-F1
#
_cell.length_a   1.000
_cell.length_b   1.000
_cell.length_c   1.000
_cell.angle_alpha   90.00
_cell.angle_beta   90.00
_cell.angle_gamma   90.00
#
_symmetry.space_group_name_H-M   'P 1'
#
loop_
_entity.id
_entity.type
_entity.pdbx_description
1 polymer ?
#
loop_
_entity_poly.entity_id
_entity_poly.type
_entity_poly.pdbx_seq_one_letter_code
_entity_poly.pdbx_strand_id
1 'polypeptide(L)'
;MTYSLFIGNKRYSSWSMRPWVLLKALNIPFEEKLNLFKPGIRQPEFLAFSPSGKVPCLHDSENSIVVWDSLAICEYIAETYPEAWPKDVAARAFARCAAAEMHSGFNAIRDECSMVVALRIELGEPSEALQRDIDRFTALFEEGIEKFGGPWLAGEKFTIVDAMYAPIASRFKTYGIEVSGKARGYAERLFEHDAVQEWVKGGIAETSREPMHEEDCLRGRKLLKDLTKE
;
A
#
# COMPACT_ATOMS: atom_id res chain seq x y z
N MET A 1 -21.61 -7.76 10.16
CA MET A 1 -20.82 -7.13 9.09
C MET A 1 -20.12 -8.18 8.29
N THR A 2 -20.50 -8.33 7.02
CA THR A 2 -19.81 -9.21 6.08
C THR A 2 -19.22 -8.34 4.97
N TYR A 3 -17.98 -7.93 5.16
CA TYR A 3 -17.23 -7.22 4.14
C TYR A 3 -16.66 -8.21 3.11
N SER A 4 -16.78 -7.91 1.83
CA SER A 4 -16.01 -8.57 0.77
C SER A 4 -15.07 -7.56 0.13
N LEU A 5 -13.76 -7.81 0.17
CA LEU A 5 -12.76 -6.94 -0.45
C LEU A 5 -12.23 -7.59 -1.73
N PHE A 6 -12.57 -6.99 -2.87
CA PHE A 6 -12.04 -7.36 -4.17
C PHE A 6 -10.66 -6.74 -4.32
N ILE A 7 -9.65 -7.58 -4.56
CA ILE A 7 -8.25 -7.18 -4.70
C ILE A 7 -7.66 -7.67 -6.02
N GLY A 8 -6.61 -6.97 -6.46
CA GLY A 8 -5.72 -7.45 -7.52
C GLY A 8 -4.66 -8.42 -6.99
N ASN A 9 -3.82 -8.91 -7.90
CA ASN A 9 -2.68 -9.76 -7.57
C ASN A 9 -1.80 -9.10 -6.50
N LYS A 10 -1.62 -9.77 -5.35
CA LYS A 10 -0.89 -9.22 -4.19
C LYS A 10 0.55 -8.89 -4.53
N ARG A 11 1.14 -9.63 -5.47
CA ARG A 11 2.47 -9.39 -6.00
C ARG A 11 2.66 -7.97 -6.52
N TYR A 12 1.64 -7.42 -7.20
CA TYR A 12 1.74 -6.18 -7.98
C TYR A 12 0.81 -5.03 -7.52
N SER A 13 -0.25 -5.32 -6.75
CA SER A 13 -1.32 -4.34 -6.52
C SER A 13 -1.12 -3.46 -5.27
N SER A 14 -0.48 -2.30 -5.45
CA SER A 14 -0.30 -1.32 -4.35
C SER A 14 -1.60 -0.71 -3.85
N TRP A 15 -2.58 -0.49 -4.74
CA TRP A 15 -3.88 0.07 -4.36
C TRP A 15 -4.66 -0.90 -3.48
N SER A 16 -4.63 -2.19 -3.81
CA SER A 16 -5.36 -3.21 -3.04
C SER A 16 -4.73 -3.50 -1.68
N MET A 17 -3.39 -3.39 -1.59
CA MET A 17 -2.66 -3.59 -0.34
C MET A 17 -3.14 -2.67 0.78
N ARG A 18 -3.49 -1.42 0.47
CA ARG A 18 -3.83 -0.39 1.47
C ARG A 18 -5.04 -0.75 2.33
N PRO A 19 -6.28 -0.89 1.79
CA PRO A 19 -7.41 -1.27 2.62
C PRO A 19 -7.29 -2.70 3.16
N TRP A 20 -6.61 -3.60 2.44
CA TRP A 20 -6.39 -4.96 2.92
C TRP A 20 -5.54 -4.98 4.20
N VAL A 21 -4.41 -4.27 4.19
CA VAL A 21 -3.52 -4.15 5.36
C VAL A 21 -4.24 -3.48 6.51
N LEU A 22 -5.05 -2.44 6.26
CA LEU A 22 -5.85 -1.80 7.30
C LEU A 22 -6.80 -2.81 7.97
N LEU A 23 -7.62 -3.51 7.19
CA LEU A 23 -8.59 -4.47 7.71
C LEU A 23 -7.90 -5.55 8.54
N LYS A 24 -6.78 -6.08 8.05
CA LYS A 24 -5.98 -7.09 8.77
C LYS A 24 -5.34 -6.54 10.04
N ALA A 25 -4.74 -5.34 10.00
CA ALA A 25 -4.08 -4.73 11.16
C ALA A 25 -5.07 -4.41 12.29
N LEU A 26 -6.31 -4.04 11.94
CA LEU A 26 -7.38 -3.76 12.90
C LEU A 26 -8.20 -5.00 13.27
N ASN A 27 -7.83 -6.19 12.78
CA ASN A 27 -8.56 -7.45 12.99
C ASN A 27 -10.04 -7.37 12.57
N ILE A 28 -10.33 -6.62 11.51
CA ILE A 28 -11.67 -6.48 10.95
C ILE A 28 -11.90 -7.68 10.01
N PRO A 29 -12.94 -8.51 10.24
CA PRO A 29 -13.20 -9.67 9.39
C PRO A 29 -13.71 -9.24 8.01
N PHE A 30 -13.15 -9.86 6.97
CA PHE A 30 -13.61 -9.70 5.58
C PHE A 30 -13.32 -10.96 4.77
N GLU A 31 -14.10 -11.16 3.72
CA GLU A 31 -13.83 -12.14 2.68
C GLU A 31 -12.93 -11.51 1.60
N GLU A 32 -11.76 -12.09 1.36
CA GLU A 32 -10.88 -11.69 0.27
C GLU A 32 -11.37 -12.28 -1.06
N LYS A 33 -11.52 -11.44 -2.08
CA LYS A 33 -11.86 -11.84 -3.46
C LYS A 33 -10.72 -11.45 -4.40
N LEU A 34 -9.81 -12.38 -4.68
CA LEU A 34 -8.70 -12.16 -5.61
C LEU A 34 -9.19 -12.16 -7.07
N ASN A 35 -8.84 -11.11 -7.81
CA ASN A 35 -9.18 -10.94 -9.22
C ASN A 35 -7.91 -10.58 -10.01
N LEU A 36 -7.53 -11.45 -10.94
CA LEU A 36 -6.29 -11.30 -11.71
C LEU A 36 -6.49 -10.43 -12.94
N PHE A 37 -5.50 -9.60 -13.25
CA PHE A 37 -5.50 -8.83 -14.49
C PHE A 37 -5.19 -9.74 -15.68
N LYS A 38 -5.99 -9.64 -16.74
CA LYS A 38 -5.66 -10.23 -18.05
C LYS A 38 -4.65 -9.35 -18.79
N PRO A 39 -3.52 -9.92 -19.29
CA PRO A 39 -2.51 -9.16 -20.03
C PRO A 39 -3.08 -8.45 -21.26
N GLY A 40 -2.71 -7.18 -21.45
CA GLY A 40 -3.02 -6.41 -22.68
C GLY A 40 -4.49 -6.00 -22.86
N ILE A 41 -5.38 -6.26 -21.89
CA ILE A 41 -6.79 -5.92 -21.99
C ILE A 41 -7.17 -5.00 -20.83
N ARG A 42 -8.06 -4.01 -21.11
CA ARG A 42 -8.89 -3.43 -20.04
C ARG A 42 -9.64 -4.58 -19.35
N GLN A 43 -10.00 -4.45 -18.07
CA GLN A 43 -10.71 -5.51 -17.34
C GLN A 43 -12.22 -5.24 -17.32
N PRO A 44 -12.98 -5.40 -18.43
CA PRO A 44 -14.42 -5.12 -18.42
C PRO A 44 -15.16 -6.00 -17.41
N GLU A 45 -14.64 -7.18 -17.08
CA GLU A 45 -15.21 -8.06 -16.06
C GLU A 45 -15.21 -7.42 -14.68
N PHE A 46 -14.30 -6.47 -14.41
CA PHE A 46 -14.27 -5.78 -13.12
C PHE A 46 -15.48 -4.84 -12.95
N LEU A 47 -16.12 -4.42 -14.04
CA LEU A 47 -17.36 -3.63 -13.98
C LEU A 47 -18.51 -4.41 -13.34
N ALA A 48 -18.43 -5.74 -13.27
CA ALA A 48 -19.43 -6.56 -12.59
C ALA A 48 -19.46 -6.33 -11.07
N PHE A 49 -18.35 -5.88 -10.47
CA PHE A 49 -18.26 -5.64 -9.02
C PHE A 49 -17.76 -4.25 -8.65
N SER A 50 -17.15 -3.50 -9.56
CA SER A 50 -16.54 -2.19 -9.30
C SER A 50 -17.04 -1.18 -10.33
N PRO A 51 -17.74 -0.10 -9.92
CA PRO A 51 -18.19 0.95 -10.83
C PRO A 51 -17.05 1.61 -11.62
N SER A 52 -15.83 1.62 -11.04
CA SER A 52 -14.63 2.17 -11.67
C SER A 52 -13.93 1.20 -12.63
N GLY A 53 -14.34 -0.08 -12.66
CA GLY A 53 -13.63 -1.14 -13.40
C GLY A 53 -12.23 -1.41 -12.85
N LYS A 54 -11.98 -1.11 -11.56
CA LYS A 54 -10.69 -1.24 -10.89
C LYS A 54 -10.83 -1.92 -9.53
N VAL A 55 -9.71 -2.42 -9.03
CA VAL A 55 -9.51 -2.88 -7.66
C VAL A 55 -8.62 -1.87 -6.90
N PRO A 56 -8.79 -1.72 -5.58
CA PRO A 56 -9.72 -2.44 -4.72
C PRO A 56 -11.18 -1.96 -4.84
N CYS A 57 -12.11 -2.83 -4.43
CA CYS A 57 -13.53 -2.49 -4.23
C CYS A 57 -14.05 -3.25 -3.01
N LEU A 58 -14.69 -2.55 -2.07
CA LEU A 58 -15.30 -3.15 -0.88
C LEU A 58 -16.81 -3.26 -1.10
N HIS A 59 -17.37 -4.44 -0.85
CA HIS A 59 -18.81 -4.65 -0.73
C HIS A 59 -19.16 -4.87 0.73
N ASP A 60 -20.07 -4.05 1.25
CA ASP A 60 -20.73 -4.25 2.52
C ASP A 60 -22.13 -4.80 2.26
N SER A 61 -22.29 -6.12 2.39
CA SER A 61 -23.57 -6.77 2.12
C SER A 61 -24.65 -6.44 3.14
N GLU A 62 -24.27 -6.06 4.37
CA GLU A 62 -25.22 -5.72 5.43
C GLU A 62 -25.94 -4.42 5.12
N ASN A 63 -25.18 -3.42 4.64
CA ASN A 63 -25.73 -2.11 4.29
C ASN A 63 -26.06 -1.97 2.79
N SER A 64 -25.77 -2.99 1.97
CA SER A 64 -25.89 -2.94 0.51
C SER A 64 -25.09 -1.77 -0.11
N ILE A 65 -23.89 -1.53 0.41
CA ILE A 65 -23.00 -0.44 -0.02
C ILE A 65 -21.82 -1.01 -0.80
N VAL A 66 -21.47 -0.34 -1.91
CA VAL A 66 -20.26 -0.61 -2.69
C VAL A 66 -19.37 0.61 -2.59
N VAL A 67 -18.15 0.42 -2.10
CA VAL A 67 -17.14 1.48 -1.97
C VAL A 67 -15.95 1.15 -2.87
N TRP A 68 -15.76 1.95 -3.90
CA TRP A 68 -14.60 1.89 -4.80
C TRP A 68 -13.67 3.05 -4.49
N ASP A 69 -12.36 2.83 -4.64
CA ASP A 69 -11.24 3.68 -4.19
C ASP A 69 -10.62 3.29 -2.85
N SER A 70 -9.29 3.12 -2.83
CA SER A 70 -8.56 2.66 -1.65
C SER A 70 -8.70 3.56 -0.41
N LEU A 71 -8.69 4.89 -0.59
CA LEU A 71 -8.79 5.82 0.54
C LEU A 71 -10.25 5.94 0.99
N ALA A 72 -11.19 5.95 0.05
CA ALA A 72 -12.62 5.94 0.38
C ALA A 72 -13.03 4.68 1.15
N ILE A 73 -12.50 3.50 0.78
CA ILE A 73 -12.71 2.25 1.53
C ILE A 73 -12.19 2.41 2.97
N CYS A 74 -10.99 2.96 3.15
CA CYS A 74 -10.42 3.20 4.48
C CYS A 74 -11.29 4.17 5.31
N GLU A 75 -11.77 5.27 4.73
CA GLU A 75 -12.64 6.22 5.42
C GLU A 75 -14.01 5.62 5.74
N TYR A 76 -14.59 4.80 4.86
CA TYR A 76 -15.84 4.07 5.12
C TYR A 76 -15.69 3.11 6.31
N ILE A 77 -14.57 2.38 6.37
CA ILE A 77 -14.26 1.54 7.54
C ILE A 77 -14.16 2.37 8.82
N ALA A 78 -13.64 3.60 8.75
CA ALA A 78 -13.55 4.48 9.91
C ALA A 78 -14.90 4.98 10.44
N GLU A 79 -15.99 4.88 9.66
CA GLU A 79 -17.35 5.19 10.14
C GLU A 79 -17.80 4.19 11.22
N THR A 80 -17.38 2.92 11.11
CA THR A 80 -17.67 1.87 12.08
C THR A 80 -16.54 1.69 13.10
N TYR A 81 -15.29 1.86 12.65
CA TYR A 81 -14.07 1.64 13.44
C TYR A 81 -13.29 2.96 13.58
N PRO A 82 -13.77 3.91 14.41
CA PRO A 82 -13.16 5.24 14.51
C PRO A 82 -11.71 5.23 15.02
N GLU A 83 -11.24 4.13 15.62
CA GLU A 83 -9.84 3.89 15.97
C GLU A 83 -8.91 3.75 14.76
N ALA A 84 -9.46 3.61 13.55
CA ALA A 84 -8.71 3.64 12.29
C ALA A 84 -8.05 5.01 12.03
N TRP A 85 -8.44 6.05 12.79
CA TRP A 85 -7.76 7.33 12.85
C TRP A 85 -7.30 7.67 14.28
N PRO A 86 -6.26 8.53 14.44
CA PRO A 86 -5.88 9.05 15.75
C PRO A 86 -7.04 9.77 16.44
N LYS A 87 -7.12 9.68 17.77
CA LYS A 87 -8.13 10.41 18.57
C LYS A 87 -7.78 11.89 18.73
N ASP A 88 -6.50 12.22 18.85
CA ASP A 88 -6.05 13.61 18.90
C ASP A 88 -6.36 14.33 17.59
N VAL A 89 -6.81 15.59 17.69
CA VAL A 89 -7.27 16.37 16.54
C VAL A 89 -6.10 16.72 15.63
N ALA A 90 -4.95 17.10 16.19
CA ALA A 90 -3.78 17.49 15.39
C ALA A 90 -3.15 16.28 14.70
N ALA A 91 -3.04 15.15 15.40
CA ALA A 91 -2.56 13.89 14.85
C ALA A 91 -3.48 13.38 13.73
N ARG A 92 -4.81 13.45 13.92
CA ARG A 92 -5.78 13.04 12.90
C ARG A 92 -5.75 13.94 11.68
N ALA A 93 -5.61 15.25 11.86
CA ALA A 93 -5.47 16.19 10.75
C ALA A 93 -4.20 15.89 9.93
N PHE A 94 -3.06 15.70 10.60
CA PHE A 94 -1.81 15.32 9.95
C PHE A 94 -1.94 13.97 9.20
N ALA A 95 -2.51 12.96 9.86
CA ALA A 95 -2.69 11.63 9.27
C ALA A 95 -3.54 11.67 8.00
N ARG A 96 -4.61 12.48 7.98
CA ARG A 96 -5.45 12.68 6.79
C ARG A 96 -4.72 13.41 5.67
N CYS A 97 -3.97 14.47 5.98
CA CYS A 97 -3.13 15.16 4.99
C CYS A 97 -2.11 14.20 4.36
N ALA A 98 -1.39 13.44 5.20
CA ALA A 98 -0.42 12.46 4.76
C ALA A 98 -1.04 11.34 3.90
N ALA A 99 -2.21 10.83 4.29
CA ALA A 99 -2.95 9.82 3.53
C ALA A 99 -3.45 10.35 2.19
N ALA A 100 -3.96 11.59 2.15
CA ALA A 100 -4.41 12.25 0.93
C ALA A 100 -3.23 12.54 -0.02
N GLU A 101 -2.11 13.03 0.52
CA GLU A 101 -0.88 13.26 -0.25
C GLU A 101 -0.35 11.96 -0.85
N MET A 102 -0.34 10.87 -0.07
CA MET A 102 -0.03 9.57 -0.64
C MET A 102 -1.05 9.21 -1.70
N HIS A 103 -2.36 9.36 -1.47
CA HIS A 103 -3.39 8.95 -2.41
C HIS A 103 -3.27 9.64 -3.79
N SER A 104 -3.03 10.96 -3.81
CA SER A 104 -3.06 11.80 -5.03
C SER A 104 -1.70 12.31 -5.52
N GLY A 105 -0.61 12.10 -4.77
CA GLY A 105 0.75 12.56 -5.11
C GLY A 105 1.73 11.42 -5.39
N PHE A 106 3.03 11.67 -5.25
CA PHE A 106 4.14 10.70 -5.39
C PHE A 106 4.10 9.88 -6.69
N ASN A 107 4.09 10.57 -7.82
CA ASN A 107 4.00 9.95 -9.14
C ASN A 107 5.31 9.30 -9.57
N ALA A 108 6.46 9.90 -9.24
CA ALA A 108 7.76 9.42 -9.70
C ALA A 108 8.12 8.09 -9.05
N ILE A 109 7.91 7.93 -7.74
CA ILE A 109 8.12 6.64 -7.09
C ILE A 109 7.11 5.56 -7.52
N ARG A 110 5.89 5.95 -7.92
CA ARG A 110 4.93 4.98 -8.46
C ARG A 110 5.34 4.45 -9.82
N ASP A 111 5.97 5.30 -10.61
CA ASP A 111 6.45 4.99 -11.95
C ASP A 111 7.78 4.24 -11.87
N GLU A 112 8.82 4.89 -11.34
CA GLU A 112 10.19 4.34 -11.32
C GLU A 112 10.35 3.18 -10.33
N CYS A 113 9.48 3.06 -9.34
CA CYS A 113 9.50 1.98 -8.35
C CYS A 113 8.13 1.27 -8.29
N SER A 114 7.63 0.81 -9.44
CA SER A 114 6.42 -0.01 -9.56
C SER A 114 6.37 -1.17 -8.55
N MET A 115 5.20 -1.55 -8.07
CA MET A 115 5.10 -2.56 -7.02
C MET A 115 5.39 -3.97 -7.55
N VAL A 116 6.37 -4.62 -6.94
CA VAL A 116 6.62 -6.07 -7.05
C VAL A 116 7.27 -6.58 -5.76
N VAL A 117 6.50 -7.24 -4.89
CA VAL A 117 7.00 -7.64 -3.55
C VAL A 117 7.99 -8.81 -3.58
N ALA A 118 7.94 -9.60 -4.64
CA ALA A 118 8.70 -10.84 -4.78
C ALA A 118 10.10 -10.68 -5.39
N LEU A 119 10.43 -9.50 -5.93
CA LEU A 119 11.73 -9.25 -6.53
C LEU A 119 12.56 -8.31 -5.64
N ARG A 120 13.88 -8.39 -5.79
CA ARG A 120 14.83 -7.39 -5.32
C ARG A 120 15.59 -6.88 -6.54
N ILE A 121 15.53 -5.59 -6.79
CA ILE A 121 15.99 -4.92 -8.00
C ILE A 121 16.93 -3.80 -7.56
N GLU A 122 18.06 -3.67 -8.24
CA GLU A 122 18.98 -2.56 -8.01
C GLU A 122 18.35 -1.27 -8.54
N LEU A 123 18.11 -0.26 -7.68
CA LEU A 123 17.49 0.99 -8.10
C LEU A 123 18.31 1.73 -9.17
N GLY A 124 19.63 1.75 -9.01
CA GLY A 124 20.51 2.65 -9.76
C GLY A 124 20.45 4.08 -9.22
N GLU A 125 20.79 5.05 -10.06
CA GLU A 125 20.67 6.47 -9.73
C GLU A 125 19.21 6.92 -9.91
N PRO A 126 18.55 7.43 -8.86
CA PRO A 126 17.17 7.89 -8.96
C PRO A 126 17.08 9.16 -9.82
N SER A 127 15.98 9.34 -10.55
CA SER A 127 15.73 10.62 -11.21
C SER A 127 15.57 11.75 -10.18
N GLU A 128 15.74 13.00 -10.58
CA GLU A 128 15.44 14.15 -9.71
C GLU A 128 14.00 14.14 -9.19
N ALA A 129 13.05 13.64 -9.99
CA ALA A 129 11.66 13.55 -9.59
C ALA A 129 11.45 12.47 -8.53
N LEU A 130 12.10 11.32 -8.69
CA LEU A 130 12.10 10.25 -7.70
C LEU A 130 12.79 10.70 -6.40
N GLN A 131 13.92 11.39 -6.51
CA GLN A 131 14.62 11.91 -5.33
C GLN A 131 13.74 12.90 -4.56
N ARG A 132 13.01 13.79 -5.23
CA ARG A 132 12.04 14.70 -4.57
C ARG A 132 10.93 13.94 -3.85
N ASP A 133 10.38 12.88 -4.46
CA ASP A 133 9.38 12.02 -3.80
C ASP A 133 9.98 11.36 -2.54
N ILE A 134 11.23 10.85 -2.64
CA ILE A 134 11.97 10.25 -1.52
C ILE A 134 12.17 11.23 -0.38
N ASP A 135 12.68 12.42 -0.68
CA ASP A 135 12.92 13.48 0.29
C ASP A 135 11.61 13.88 0.98
N ARG A 136 10.51 13.95 0.22
CA ARG A 136 9.22 14.39 0.72
C ARG A 136 8.62 13.42 1.74
N PHE A 137 8.53 12.12 1.43
CA PHE A 137 8.00 11.17 2.42
C PHE A 137 8.98 10.94 3.57
N THR A 138 10.28 11.10 3.34
CA THR A 138 11.29 11.02 4.41
C THR A 138 11.04 12.12 5.44
N ALA A 139 10.93 13.37 5.00
CA ALA A 139 10.59 14.49 5.87
C ALA A 139 9.24 14.32 6.56
N LEU A 140 8.24 13.80 5.85
CA LEU A 140 6.92 13.50 6.43
C LEU A 140 7.00 12.45 7.55
N PHE A 141 7.78 11.38 7.36
CA PHE A 141 7.95 10.34 8.36
C PHE A 141 8.70 10.86 9.58
N GLU A 142 9.74 11.66 9.38
CA GLU A 142 10.45 12.28 10.50
C GLU A 142 9.55 13.22 11.30
N GLU A 143 8.79 14.10 10.63
CA GLU A 143 7.85 15.01 11.28
C GLU A 143 6.81 14.25 12.08
N GLY A 144 6.17 13.23 11.49
CA GLY A 144 5.12 12.46 12.17
C GLY A 144 5.63 11.75 13.43
N ILE A 145 6.77 11.06 13.32
CA ILE A 145 7.37 10.36 14.47
C ILE A 145 7.81 11.35 15.55
N GLU A 146 8.40 12.48 15.18
CA GLU A 146 8.84 13.50 16.14
C GLU A 146 7.68 14.18 16.86
N LYS A 147 6.64 14.54 16.12
CA LYS A 147 5.52 15.33 16.63
C LYS A 147 4.54 14.52 17.46
N PHE A 148 4.33 13.24 17.10
CA PHE A 148 3.31 12.39 17.72
C PHE A 148 3.88 11.24 18.56
N GLY A 149 5.21 11.14 18.67
CA GLY A 149 5.90 10.21 19.56
C GLY A 149 6.07 8.78 19.04
N GLY A 150 5.43 8.43 17.91
CA GLY A 150 5.52 7.10 17.32
C GLY A 150 4.87 5.99 18.18
N PRO A 151 5.11 4.70 17.86
CA PRO A 151 6.02 4.22 16.82
C PRO A 151 5.42 4.26 15.41
N TRP A 152 4.14 4.62 15.27
CA TRP A 152 3.44 4.79 14.01
C TRP A 152 3.32 6.26 13.64
N LEU A 153 3.01 6.55 12.37
CA LEU A 153 3.26 7.85 11.78
C LEU A 153 2.51 9.00 12.46
N ALA A 154 1.37 8.71 13.07
CA ALA A 154 0.55 9.68 13.80
C ALA A 154 0.26 9.27 15.25
N GLY A 155 1.18 8.50 15.87
CA GLY A 155 1.16 8.18 17.31
C GLY A 155 1.36 6.71 17.63
N GLU A 156 0.80 6.28 18.76
CA GLU A 156 1.08 4.97 19.36
C GLU A 156 0.44 3.78 18.62
N LYS A 157 -0.57 4.03 17.78
CA LYS A 157 -1.36 2.98 17.12
C LYS A 157 -1.24 3.04 15.62
N PHE A 158 -1.27 1.86 15.00
CA PHE A 158 -1.38 1.72 13.55
C PHE A 158 -2.74 2.25 13.09
N THR A 159 -2.74 3.08 12.05
CA THR A 159 -3.95 3.73 11.52
C THR A 159 -3.97 3.72 9.99
N ILE A 160 -5.01 4.32 9.39
CA ILE A 160 -5.15 4.42 7.93
C ILE A 160 -3.92 5.03 7.27
N VAL A 161 -3.28 6.03 7.88
CA VAL A 161 -2.09 6.64 7.29
C VAL A 161 -0.96 5.61 7.10
N ASP A 162 -0.75 4.71 8.06
CA ASP A 162 0.27 3.67 7.97
C ASP A 162 -0.09 2.65 6.86
N ALA A 163 -1.36 2.26 6.78
CA ALA A 163 -1.86 1.40 5.71
C ALA A 163 -1.66 2.03 4.32
N MET A 164 -1.85 3.34 4.18
CA MET A 164 -1.67 4.07 2.93
C MET A 164 -0.20 4.07 2.46
N TYR A 165 0.75 4.14 3.40
CA TYR A 165 2.19 4.10 3.13
C TYR A 165 2.80 2.68 3.12
N ALA A 166 2.04 1.63 3.44
CA ALA A 166 2.55 0.26 3.42
C ALA A 166 3.16 -0.18 2.06
N PRO A 167 2.63 0.22 0.89
CA PRO A 167 3.30 -0.03 -0.39
C PRO A 167 4.64 0.70 -0.56
N ILE A 168 4.86 1.83 0.12
CA ILE A 168 6.16 2.52 0.11
C ILE A 168 7.17 1.70 0.93
N ALA A 169 6.76 1.17 2.09
CA ALA A 169 7.57 0.25 2.90
C ALA A 169 8.07 -0.98 2.11
N SER A 170 7.22 -1.56 1.25
CA SER A 170 7.64 -2.68 0.40
C SER A 170 8.61 -2.25 -0.70
N ARG A 171 8.45 -1.06 -1.30
CA ARG A 171 9.39 -0.51 -2.29
C ARG A 171 10.79 -0.28 -1.73
N PHE A 172 10.93 0.12 -0.46
CA PHE A 172 12.24 0.17 0.19
C PHE A 172 12.97 -1.17 0.10
N LYS A 173 12.25 -2.27 0.34
CA LYS A 173 12.84 -3.61 0.25
C LYS A 173 13.03 -4.06 -1.19
N THR A 174 12.09 -3.79 -2.09
CA THR A 174 12.19 -4.19 -3.50
C THR A 174 13.35 -3.49 -4.21
N TYR A 175 13.50 -2.17 -4.03
CA TYR A 175 14.45 -1.35 -4.80
C TYR A 175 15.71 -0.97 -4.02
N GLY A 176 15.77 -1.26 -2.71
CA GLY A 176 16.90 -0.85 -1.87
C GLY A 176 16.96 0.66 -1.69
N ILE A 177 15.81 1.34 -1.63
CA ILE A 177 15.75 2.78 -1.30
C ILE A 177 16.36 2.95 0.10
N GLU A 178 17.23 3.94 0.26
CA GLU A 178 17.87 4.23 1.55
C GLU A 178 17.37 5.56 2.09
N VAL A 179 16.95 5.56 3.35
CA VAL A 179 16.66 6.75 4.15
C VAL A 179 17.34 6.62 5.50
N SER A 180 17.45 7.71 6.23
CA SER A 180 18.13 7.75 7.53
C SER A 180 17.19 8.08 8.68
N GLY A 181 17.72 8.10 9.90
CA GLY A 181 17.02 8.60 11.08
C GLY A 181 15.71 7.89 11.41
N LYS A 182 14.74 8.68 11.88
CA LYS A 182 13.42 8.20 12.32
C LYS A 182 12.61 7.63 11.15
N ALA A 183 12.78 8.20 9.95
CA ALA A 183 12.12 7.73 8.73
C ALA A 183 12.49 6.28 8.41
N ARG A 184 13.78 5.92 8.53
CA ARG A 184 14.24 4.53 8.35
C ARG A 184 13.58 3.59 9.35
N GLY A 185 13.63 3.95 10.64
CA GLY A 185 13.04 3.12 11.70
C GLY A 185 11.53 2.94 11.56
N TYR A 186 10.82 3.96 11.05
CA TYR A 186 9.40 3.84 10.71
C TYR A 186 9.16 2.93 9.51
N ALA A 187 9.89 3.12 8.40
CA ALA A 187 9.74 2.32 7.19
C ALA A 187 10.05 0.83 7.42
N GLU A 188 11.08 0.52 8.20
CA GLU A 188 11.43 -0.84 8.61
C GLU A 188 10.31 -1.47 9.44
N ARG A 189 9.83 -0.77 10.48
CA ARG A 189 8.70 -1.23 11.31
C ARG A 189 7.43 -1.45 10.51
N LEU A 190 7.11 -0.54 9.59
CA LEU A 190 5.93 -0.67 8.73
C LEU A 190 6.03 -1.89 7.82
N PHE A 191 7.22 -2.14 7.25
CA PHE A 191 7.43 -3.35 6.47
C PHE A 191 7.27 -4.61 7.34
N GLU A 192 7.78 -4.60 8.57
CA GLU A 192 7.74 -5.74 9.50
C GLU A 192 6.37 -6.02 10.12
N HIS A 193 5.41 -5.08 10.01
CA HIS A 193 4.07 -5.27 10.54
C HIS A 193 3.42 -6.55 9.99
N ASP A 194 2.78 -7.35 10.86
CA ASP A 194 2.25 -8.67 10.52
C ASP A 194 1.32 -8.66 9.30
N ALA A 195 0.38 -7.70 9.24
CA ALA A 195 -0.48 -7.52 8.06
C ALA A 195 0.32 -7.22 6.78
N VAL A 196 1.37 -6.40 6.84
CA VAL A 196 2.21 -6.12 5.66
C VAL A 196 2.97 -7.37 5.24
N GLN A 197 3.53 -8.10 6.20
CA GLN A 197 4.21 -9.37 5.94
C GLN A 197 3.27 -10.44 5.38
N GLU A 198 2.01 -10.51 5.83
CA GLU A 198 1.02 -11.44 5.30
C GLU A 198 0.71 -11.13 3.83
N TRP A 199 0.55 -9.85 3.47
CA TRP A 199 0.40 -9.43 2.08
C TRP A 199 1.62 -9.81 1.24
N VAL A 200 2.83 -9.50 1.73
CA VAL A 200 4.10 -9.79 1.04
C VAL A 200 4.28 -11.29 0.81
N LYS A 201 4.06 -12.11 1.85
CA LYS A 201 4.14 -13.58 1.75
C LYS A 201 3.13 -14.13 0.76
N GLY A 202 1.89 -13.63 0.80
CA GLY A 202 0.86 -13.98 -0.18
C GLY A 202 1.30 -13.65 -1.62
N GLY A 203 1.81 -12.44 -1.85
CA GLY A 203 2.31 -12.03 -3.17
C GLY A 203 3.53 -12.82 -3.65
N ILE A 204 4.41 -13.27 -2.75
CA ILE A 204 5.54 -14.17 -3.10
C ILE A 204 5.02 -15.56 -3.52
N ALA A 205 4.00 -16.08 -2.83
CA ALA A 205 3.44 -17.40 -3.08
C ALA A 205 2.52 -17.47 -4.33
N GLU A 206 1.99 -16.34 -4.81
CA GLU A 206 1.14 -16.29 -6.00
C GLU A 206 1.89 -16.81 -7.25
N THR A 207 1.30 -17.78 -7.95
CA THR A 207 1.88 -18.39 -9.16
C THR A 207 1.54 -17.64 -10.45
N SER A 208 0.47 -16.85 -10.45
CA SER A 208 0.12 -16.00 -11.58
C SER A 208 1.14 -14.88 -11.77
N ARG A 209 1.53 -14.62 -13.02
CA ARG A 209 2.54 -13.61 -13.37
C ARG A 209 1.97 -12.61 -14.36
N GLU A 210 2.44 -11.38 -14.29
CA GLU A 210 2.11 -10.30 -15.22
C GLU A 210 3.42 -9.84 -15.89
N PRO A 211 3.89 -10.53 -16.97
CA PRO A 211 5.23 -10.30 -17.52
C PRO A 211 5.51 -8.85 -17.91
N MET A 212 4.51 -8.15 -18.46
CA MET A 212 4.64 -6.73 -18.81
C MET A 212 4.86 -5.85 -17.57
N HIS A 213 4.21 -6.18 -16.44
CA HIS A 213 4.38 -5.45 -15.19
C HIS A 213 5.74 -5.76 -14.55
N GLU A 214 6.22 -7.00 -14.65
CA GLU A 214 7.57 -7.34 -14.18
C GLU A 214 8.66 -6.69 -15.02
N GLU A 215 8.48 -6.60 -16.33
CA GLU A 215 9.37 -5.87 -17.23
C GLU A 215 9.39 -4.37 -16.89
N ASP A 216 8.23 -3.77 -16.63
CA ASP A 216 8.14 -2.37 -16.13
C ASP A 216 8.79 -2.19 -14.76
N CYS A 217 8.66 -3.15 -13.85
CA CYS A 217 9.37 -3.08 -12.56
C CYS A 217 10.89 -3.16 -12.74
N LEU A 218 11.38 -3.97 -13.68
CA LEU A 218 12.81 -4.07 -13.97
C LEU A 218 13.33 -2.81 -14.68
N ARG A 219 12.68 -2.34 -15.75
CA ARG A 219 13.13 -1.18 -16.56
C ARG A 219 14.60 -1.28 -16.98
N GLY A 220 15.04 -2.50 -17.33
CA GLY A 220 16.43 -2.78 -17.68
C GLY A 220 17.42 -2.77 -16.50
N ARG A 221 16.95 -2.55 -15.26
CA ARG A 221 17.77 -2.62 -14.05
C ARG A 221 18.11 -4.05 -13.69
N LYS A 222 19.19 -4.21 -12.91
CA LYS A 222 19.69 -5.50 -12.48
C LYS A 222 18.75 -6.14 -11.46
N LEU A 223 18.30 -7.36 -11.75
CA LEU A 223 17.63 -8.22 -10.78
C LEU A 223 18.67 -8.76 -9.79
N LEU A 224 18.52 -8.42 -8.51
CA LEU A 224 19.36 -8.89 -7.42
C LEU A 224 18.88 -10.23 -6.87
N LYS A 225 17.56 -10.41 -6.74
CA LYS A 225 16.95 -11.61 -6.16
C LYS A 225 15.53 -11.83 -6.64
N ASP A 226 15.16 -13.09 -6.84
CA ASP A 226 13.78 -13.54 -7.06
C ASP A 226 13.36 -14.44 -5.90
N LEU A 227 12.47 -13.93 -5.04
CA LEU A 227 12.05 -14.62 -3.81
C LEU A 227 11.10 -15.79 -4.07
N THR A 228 10.62 -15.99 -5.30
CA THR A 228 9.79 -17.16 -5.60
C THR A 228 10.59 -18.44 -5.84
N LYS A 229 11.92 -18.35 -5.77
CA LYS A 229 12.85 -19.46 -6.01
C LYS A 229 13.50 -19.97 -4.73
N GLU A 230 13.04 -19.48 -3.57
CA GLU A 230 13.49 -19.89 -2.23
C GLU A 230 12.46 -20.80 -1.58
#